data_AF-A0A7V4EPX2-F1
#
_entry.id   AF-A0A7V4EPX2-F1
#
_cell.length_a   1.000
_cell.length_b   1.000
_cell.length_c   1.000
_cell.angle_alpha   90.00
_cell.angle_beta   90.00
_cell.angle_gamma   90.00
#
_symmetry.space_group_name_H-M   'P 1'
#
loop_
_entity.id
_entity.type
_entity.pdbx_description
1 polymer ?
#
loop_
_entity_poly.entity_id
_entity_poly.type
_entity_poly.pdbx_seq_one_letter_code
_entity_poly.pdbx_strand_id
1 'polypeptide(L)'
;MLAAIRAAGAAQPIMRVSELEPGMEGVALTVMQGGEPEEMPVRILGVLEKANSGGDLILGRLLGEKFEHTGVAAGMSGSPVYIQGKLVGAIGYAWSFSKDPICGITPIEDMLSTIQASNAWPETPNSATQPMTDETLEALAAGRAPAPQPGLRVNHPVTGPGELARIATPVSVSGLNERGRRFLQGALE
;
A
#
# COMPACT_ATOMS: atom_id res chain seq x y z
N MET A 1 17.60 8.52 23.65
CA MET A 1 16.28 9.00 24.09
C MET A 1 15.29 8.58 23.02
N LEU A 2 14.57 7.46 23.23
CA LEU A 2 13.64 6.90 22.25
C LEU A 2 12.39 7.78 22.16
N ALA A 3 12.11 8.35 20.99
CA ALA A 3 10.85 9.03 20.72
C ALA A 3 9.81 7.97 20.29
N ALA A 4 8.73 7.87 21.06
CA ALA A 4 7.61 6.99 20.78
C ALA A 4 6.87 7.43 19.51
N ILE A 5 6.55 6.48 18.64
CA ILE A 5 5.57 6.67 17.57
C ILE A 5 4.25 7.04 18.24
N ARG A 6 3.85 8.30 18.11
CA ARG A 6 2.58 8.80 18.62
C ARG A 6 1.50 8.34 17.64
N ALA A 7 0.70 7.34 18.02
CA ALA A 7 -0.53 7.00 17.32
C ALA A 7 -1.47 8.22 17.38
N ALA A 8 -1.69 8.88 16.23
CA ALA A 8 -2.57 10.03 16.14
C ALA A 8 -4.03 9.57 15.96
N GLY A 9 -4.76 9.49 17.07
CA GLY A 9 -6.21 9.28 17.12
C GLY A 9 -7.03 10.52 16.75
N ALA A 10 -6.69 11.18 15.63
CA ALA A 10 -7.52 12.20 15.02
C ALA A 10 -7.69 11.83 13.54
N ALA A 11 -8.94 11.67 13.09
CA ALA A 11 -9.25 11.40 11.69
C ALA A 11 -8.59 12.49 10.84
N GLN A 12 -7.60 12.11 10.04
CA GLN A 12 -6.92 13.04 9.16
C GLN A 12 -7.94 13.60 8.17
N PRO A 13 -8.09 14.94 8.06
CA PRO A 13 -8.96 15.52 7.06
C PRO A 13 -8.57 15.03 5.66
N ILE A 14 -9.54 14.55 4.90
CA ILE A 14 -9.35 14.06 3.52
C ILE A 14 -9.90 15.10 2.54
N MET A 15 -9.23 15.24 1.40
CA MET A 15 -9.75 15.93 0.22
C MET A 15 -10.07 14.88 -0.84
N ARG A 16 -11.31 14.91 -1.35
CA ARG A 16 -11.76 13.94 -2.35
C ARG A 16 -11.22 14.27 -3.73
N VAL A 17 -11.15 13.26 -4.59
CA VAL A 17 -10.70 13.41 -5.98
C VAL A 17 -11.56 14.43 -6.73
N SER A 18 -12.88 14.46 -6.46
CA SER A 18 -13.81 15.42 -7.06
C SER A 18 -13.58 16.88 -6.67
N GLU A 19 -12.82 17.13 -5.60
CA GLU A 19 -12.45 18.47 -5.14
C GLU A 19 -11.13 18.95 -5.77
N LEU A 20 -10.41 18.09 -6.49
CA LEU A 20 -9.12 18.42 -7.09
C LEU A 20 -9.28 19.15 -8.42
N GLU A 21 -8.51 20.22 -8.58
CA GLU A 21 -8.40 20.95 -9.83
C GLU A 21 -6.94 21.04 -10.29
N PRO A 22 -6.68 21.01 -11.61
CA PRO A 22 -5.35 21.28 -12.14
C PRO A 22 -4.81 22.63 -11.66
N GLY A 23 -3.53 22.64 -11.29
CA GLY A 23 -2.84 23.82 -10.76
C GLY A 23 -2.83 23.93 -9.25
N MET A 24 -3.64 23.13 -8.53
CA MET A 24 -3.57 23.07 -7.07
C MET A 24 -2.17 22.65 -6.60
N GLU A 25 -1.66 23.31 -5.58
CA GLU A 25 -0.37 23.03 -4.98
C GLU A 25 -0.52 22.32 -3.63
N GLY A 26 0.41 21.45 -3.35
CA GLY A 26 0.46 20.63 -2.15
C GLY A 26 1.87 20.23 -1.79
N VAL A 27 1.96 19.35 -0.81
CA VAL A 27 3.21 18.82 -0.28
C VAL A 27 3.11 17.30 -0.16
N ALA A 28 4.10 16.60 -0.70
CA ALA A 28 4.31 15.19 -0.45
C ALA A 28 5.39 15.03 0.64
N LEU A 29 5.17 14.14 1.60
CA LEU A 29 6.16 13.82 2.63
C LEU A 29 6.93 12.56 2.24
N THR A 30 8.25 12.63 2.24
CA THR A 30 9.10 11.46 1.96
C THR A 30 10.34 11.44 2.83
N VAL A 31 10.95 10.27 3.02
CA VAL A 31 12.25 10.15 3.67
C VAL A 31 13.28 9.82 2.59
N MET A 32 14.00 10.83 2.09
CA MET A 32 15.04 10.61 1.08
C MET A 32 16.34 10.05 1.68
N GLN A 33 16.69 10.49 2.88
CA GLN A 33 17.91 10.09 3.56
C GLN A 33 17.71 10.13 5.08
N GLY A 34 18.22 9.12 5.78
CA GLY A 34 18.07 9.02 7.23
C GLY A 34 16.67 8.56 7.63
N GLY A 35 16.03 9.25 8.56
CA GLY A 35 14.71 8.90 9.10
C GLY A 35 13.73 10.06 9.25
N GLU A 36 14.14 11.29 8.90
CA GLU A 36 13.29 12.47 9.01
C GLU A 36 12.52 12.71 7.71
N PRO A 37 11.19 12.91 7.75
CA PRO A 37 10.41 13.29 6.59
C PRO A 37 10.80 14.69 6.06
N GLU A 38 10.96 14.78 4.74
CA GLU A 38 11.18 16.00 3.98
C GLU A 38 9.92 16.34 3.18
N GLU A 39 9.62 17.64 3.09
CA GLU A 39 8.53 18.18 2.28
C GLU A 39 8.97 18.32 0.82
N MET A 40 8.22 17.69 -0.08
CA MET A 40 8.38 17.83 -1.53
C MET A 40 7.18 18.58 -2.09
N PRO A 41 7.37 19.81 -2.61
CA PRO A 41 6.26 20.54 -3.20
C PRO A 41 5.75 19.81 -4.44
N VAL A 42 4.44 19.73 -4.61
CA VAL A 42 3.79 19.07 -5.73
C VAL A 42 2.69 19.95 -6.30
N ARG A 43 2.54 19.96 -7.62
CA ARG A 43 1.42 20.59 -8.31
C ARG A 43 0.57 19.54 -9.00
N ILE A 44 -0.74 19.60 -8.81
CA ILE A 44 -1.69 18.73 -9.50
C ILE A 44 -1.80 19.14 -10.96
N LEU A 45 -1.68 18.16 -11.85
CA LEU A 45 -1.85 18.32 -13.29
C LEU A 45 -3.27 17.93 -13.74
N GLY A 46 -3.90 17.00 -13.02
CA GLY A 46 -5.26 16.54 -13.30
C GLY A 46 -5.51 15.15 -12.72
N VAL A 47 -6.64 14.57 -13.09
CA VAL A 47 -7.06 13.22 -12.68
C VAL A 47 -7.29 12.38 -13.93
N LEU A 48 -6.74 11.17 -13.94
CA LEU A 48 -7.03 10.14 -14.94
C LEU A 48 -8.02 9.15 -14.35
N GLU A 49 -9.25 9.15 -14.87
CA GLU A 49 -10.30 8.24 -14.42
C GLU A 49 -9.99 6.79 -14.82
N LYS A 50 -10.19 5.85 -13.88
CA LYS A 50 -10.05 4.39 -14.12
C LYS A 50 -8.70 3.93 -14.68
N ALA A 51 -7.65 4.73 -14.52
CA ALA A 51 -6.33 4.45 -15.06
C ALA A 51 -5.54 3.42 -14.22
N ASN A 52 -5.92 3.22 -12.96
CA ASN A 52 -5.21 2.36 -12.02
C ASN A 52 -6.06 1.15 -11.60
N SER A 53 -6.07 0.09 -12.42
CA SER A 53 -6.84 -1.13 -12.16
C SER A 53 -8.34 -0.88 -11.93
N GLY A 54 -8.90 0.11 -12.63
CA GLY A 54 -10.29 0.55 -12.47
C GLY A 54 -10.52 1.64 -11.43
N GLY A 55 -9.51 1.97 -10.61
CA GLY A 55 -9.46 3.16 -9.75
C GLY A 55 -8.85 4.36 -10.47
N ASP A 56 -8.98 5.53 -9.85
CA ASP A 56 -8.50 6.79 -10.42
C ASP A 56 -7.01 6.97 -10.15
N LEU A 57 -6.36 7.79 -10.96
CA LEU A 57 -4.96 8.16 -10.80
C LEU A 57 -4.80 9.67 -10.88
N ILE A 58 -4.37 10.30 -9.80
CA ILE A 58 -4.09 11.74 -9.80
C ILE A 58 -2.70 11.96 -10.38
N LEU A 59 -2.57 12.88 -11.33
CA LEU A 59 -1.29 13.29 -11.88
C LEU A 59 -0.75 14.48 -11.11
N GLY A 60 0.47 14.36 -10.60
CA GLY A 60 1.22 15.43 -9.96
C GLY A 60 2.54 15.70 -10.68
N ARG A 61 3.07 16.91 -10.53
CA ARG A 61 4.44 17.27 -10.87
C ARG A 61 5.16 17.72 -9.60
N LEU A 62 6.29 17.10 -9.28
CA LEU A 62 7.16 17.58 -8.20
C LEU A 62 7.80 18.91 -8.61
N LEU A 63 7.89 19.86 -7.68
CA LEU A 63 8.48 21.18 -7.93
C LEU A 63 9.79 21.34 -7.17
N GLY A 64 10.71 22.11 -7.75
CA GLY A 64 12.01 22.44 -7.16
C GLY A 64 13.18 21.81 -7.90
N GLU A 65 14.31 22.51 -7.89
CA GLU A 65 15.53 22.15 -8.64
C GLU A 65 16.02 20.73 -8.35
N LYS A 66 15.83 20.26 -7.12
CA LYS A 66 16.19 18.90 -6.69
C LYS A 66 15.53 17.82 -7.55
N PHE A 67 14.31 18.04 -8.01
CA PHE A 67 13.54 17.05 -8.78
C PHE A 67 13.66 17.22 -10.30
N GLU A 68 14.21 18.33 -10.78
CA GLU A 68 14.38 18.58 -12.23
C GLU A 68 15.22 17.51 -12.92
N HIS A 69 16.25 17.02 -12.24
CA HIS A 69 17.15 15.98 -12.77
C HIS A 69 16.90 14.60 -12.17
N THR A 70 16.41 14.53 -10.93
CA THR A 70 16.19 13.24 -10.26
C THR A 70 14.84 12.62 -10.60
N GLY A 71 13.87 13.43 -11.01
CA GLY A 71 12.52 12.96 -11.29
C GLY A 71 11.85 12.40 -10.03
N VAL A 72 10.98 11.42 -10.25
CA VAL A 72 10.39 10.60 -9.18
C VAL A 72 11.27 9.37 -8.99
N ALA A 73 12.07 9.37 -7.91
CA ALA A 73 13.02 8.30 -7.65
C ALA A 73 12.35 7.03 -7.08
N ALA A 74 12.98 5.88 -7.30
CA ALA A 74 12.59 4.66 -6.60
C ALA A 74 12.69 4.87 -5.09
N GLY A 75 11.66 4.44 -4.35
CA GLY A 75 11.54 4.67 -2.91
C GLY A 75 10.62 5.82 -2.51
N MET A 76 10.22 6.69 -3.44
CA MET A 76 9.15 7.69 -3.20
C MET A 76 7.74 7.07 -3.21
N SER A 77 7.62 5.78 -3.52
CA SER A 77 6.34 5.08 -3.45
C SER A 77 5.86 5.02 -1.99
N GLY A 78 4.60 5.38 -1.75
CA GLY A 78 3.98 5.46 -0.44
C GLY A 78 4.06 6.83 0.23
N SER A 79 4.75 7.82 -0.36
CA SER A 79 4.80 9.18 0.17
C SER A 79 3.40 9.80 0.20
N PRO A 80 2.85 10.16 1.39
CA PRO A 80 1.53 10.78 1.49
C PRO A 80 1.56 12.20 0.91
N VAL A 81 0.50 12.56 0.20
CA VAL A 81 0.33 13.85 -0.47
C VAL A 81 -0.81 14.63 0.18
N TYR A 82 -0.51 15.88 0.51
CA TYR A 82 -1.43 16.81 1.16
C TYR A 82 -1.67 18.03 0.30
N ILE A 83 -2.93 18.47 0.21
CA ILE A 83 -3.32 19.74 -0.41
C ILE A 83 -4.13 20.51 0.61
N GLN A 84 -3.75 21.77 0.88
CA GLN A 84 -4.40 22.60 1.90
C GLN A 84 -4.48 21.90 3.28
N GLY A 85 -3.46 21.12 3.64
CA GLY A 85 -3.40 20.36 4.89
C GLY A 85 -4.31 19.12 4.95
N LYS A 86 -5.02 18.77 3.86
CA LYS A 86 -5.86 17.58 3.77
C LYS A 86 -5.14 16.48 3.00
N LEU A 87 -5.26 15.23 3.45
CA LEU A 87 -4.71 14.06 2.79
C LEU A 87 -5.49 13.77 1.51
N VAL A 88 -4.77 13.65 0.39
CA VAL A 88 -5.35 13.38 -0.93
C VAL A 88 -5.04 11.95 -1.39
N GLY A 89 -3.86 11.44 -1.06
CA GLY A 89 -3.41 10.14 -1.54
C GLY A 89 -1.95 9.88 -1.23
N ALA A 90 -1.35 8.93 -1.95
CA ALA A 90 0.07 8.62 -1.85
C ALA A 90 0.70 8.43 -3.24
N ILE A 91 1.96 8.85 -3.41
CA ILE A 91 2.72 8.62 -4.65
C ILE A 91 2.85 7.10 -4.85
N GLY A 92 2.44 6.59 -6.01
CA GLY A 92 2.53 5.17 -6.35
C GLY A 92 3.20 4.90 -7.69
N TYR A 93 3.34 5.92 -8.53
CA TYR A 93 3.79 5.78 -9.92
C TYR A 93 4.78 6.86 -10.34
N ALA A 94 5.66 6.48 -11.27
CA ALA A 94 6.62 7.34 -11.93
C ALA A 94 6.69 6.96 -13.42
N TRP A 95 7.03 7.92 -14.28
CA TRP A 95 7.26 7.69 -15.71
C TRP A 95 8.73 7.89 -16.06
N SER A 96 9.44 6.78 -16.33
CA SER A 96 10.90 6.77 -16.53
C SER A 96 11.43 7.60 -17.71
N PHE A 97 10.56 7.94 -18.68
CA PHE A 97 10.95 8.71 -19.88
C PHE A 97 10.32 10.11 -19.91
N SER A 98 9.66 10.53 -18.84
CA SER A 98 9.14 11.88 -18.75
C SER A 98 10.29 12.88 -18.60
N LYS A 99 10.26 13.97 -19.37
CA LYS A 99 11.21 15.09 -19.21
C LYS A 99 10.92 15.91 -17.96
N ASP A 100 9.69 15.83 -17.48
CA ASP A 100 9.24 16.50 -16.28
C ASP A 100 9.09 15.49 -15.13
N PRO A 101 9.27 15.91 -13.87
CA PRO A 101 9.14 15.04 -12.70
C PRO A 101 7.67 14.74 -12.36
N ILE A 102 7.00 13.98 -13.25
CA ILE A 102 5.59 13.62 -13.11
C ILE A 102 5.46 12.37 -12.24
N CYS A 103 4.62 12.45 -11.21
CA CYS A 103 4.24 11.35 -10.34
C CYS A 103 2.75 11.01 -10.50
N GLY A 104 2.43 9.72 -10.34
CA GLY A 104 1.05 9.27 -10.20
C GLY A 104 0.76 9.04 -8.73
N ILE A 105 -0.35 9.59 -8.27
CA ILE A 105 -0.79 9.58 -6.88
C ILE A 105 -2.06 8.74 -6.82
N THR A 106 -2.02 7.66 -6.03
CA THR A 106 -3.18 6.82 -5.74
C THR A 106 -4.07 7.56 -4.73
N PRO A 107 -5.35 7.83 -5.05
CA PRO A 107 -6.26 8.50 -4.14
C PRO A 107 -6.42 7.77 -2.81
N ILE A 108 -6.58 8.52 -1.72
CA ILE A 108 -6.86 7.94 -0.40
C ILE A 108 -8.21 7.23 -0.37
N GLU A 109 -9.18 7.68 -1.15
CA GLU A 109 -10.50 7.04 -1.28
C GLU A 109 -10.37 5.60 -1.77
N ASP A 110 -9.57 5.37 -2.83
CA ASP A 110 -9.30 4.04 -3.39
C ASP A 110 -8.58 3.12 -2.40
N MET A 111 -7.62 3.68 -1.65
CA MET A 111 -6.91 2.93 -0.61
C MET A 111 -7.86 2.51 0.52
N LEU A 112 -8.72 3.42 0.98
CA LEU A 112 -9.70 3.14 2.03
C LEU A 112 -10.76 2.14 1.58
N SER A 113 -11.27 2.24 0.35
CA SER A 113 -12.23 1.26 -0.19
C SER A 113 -11.64 -0.14 -0.25
N THR A 114 -10.35 -0.25 -0.58
CA THR A 114 -9.66 -1.54 -0.65
C THR A 114 -9.52 -2.17 0.74
N ILE A 115 -9.17 -1.40 1.77
CA ILE A 115 -9.09 -1.87 3.15
C ILE A 115 -10.46 -2.32 3.68
N GLN A 116 -11.51 -1.56 3.36
CA GLN A 116 -12.87 -1.94 3.74
C GLN A 116 -13.32 -3.23 3.04
N ALA A 117 -12.97 -3.40 1.76
CA ALA A 117 -13.24 -4.62 1.01
C ALA A 117 -12.46 -5.82 1.56
N SER A 118 -11.21 -5.65 2.02
CA SER A 118 -10.46 -6.74 2.67
C SER A 118 -11.05 -7.13 4.02
N ASN A 119 -11.65 -6.20 4.76
CA ASN A 119 -12.38 -6.51 6.00
C ASN A 119 -13.72 -7.23 5.75
N ALA A 120 -14.20 -7.25 4.50
CA ALA A 120 -15.36 -8.02 4.08
C ALA A 120 -15.00 -9.42 3.57
N TRP A 121 -13.71 -9.78 3.52
CA TRP A 121 -13.32 -11.18 3.42
C TRP A 121 -13.80 -11.87 4.70
N PRO A 122 -14.33 -13.10 4.63
CA PRO A 122 -14.74 -13.80 5.83
C PRO A 122 -13.52 -13.84 6.75
N GLU A 123 -13.60 -13.14 7.88
CA GLU A 123 -12.64 -13.26 8.94
C GLU A 123 -12.60 -14.74 9.32
N THR A 124 -11.63 -15.47 8.78
CA THR A 124 -11.08 -16.56 9.56
C THR A 124 -10.53 -15.86 10.80
N PRO A 125 -11.06 -16.12 12.01
CA PRO A 125 -10.69 -15.36 13.19
C PRO A 125 -9.18 -15.31 13.22
N ASN A 126 -8.64 -14.10 13.04
CA ASN A 126 -7.23 -13.87 13.15
C ASN A 126 -6.85 -14.47 14.50
N SER A 127 -5.91 -15.43 14.51
CA SER A 127 -5.49 -16.12 15.72
C SER A 127 -4.99 -15.09 16.71
N ALA A 128 -5.93 -14.59 17.53
CA ALA A 128 -5.63 -13.77 18.67
C ALA A 128 -4.64 -14.58 19.48
N THR A 129 -3.51 -13.95 19.75
CA THR A 129 -2.41 -14.41 20.58
C THR A 129 -2.96 -15.08 21.84
N GLN A 130 -3.26 -16.37 21.77
CA GLN A 130 -3.56 -17.16 22.95
C GLN A 130 -2.22 -17.29 23.68
N PRO A 131 -2.13 -16.85 24.96
CA PRO A 131 -0.90 -17.04 25.71
C PRO A 131 -0.58 -18.54 25.73
N MET A 132 0.67 -18.89 25.40
CA MET A 132 1.10 -20.29 25.39
C MET A 132 0.92 -20.87 26.79
N THR A 133 0.26 -22.03 26.87
CA THR A 133 0.12 -22.76 28.14
C THR A 133 1.46 -23.35 28.56
N ASP A 134 1.64 -23.58 29.86
CA ASP A 134 2.86 -24.20 30.40
C ASP A 134 3.17 -25.55 29.74
N GLU A 135 2.14 -26.34 29.42
CA GLU A 135 2.29 -27.60 28.67
C GLU A 135 2.86 -27.41 27.26
N THR A 136 2.51 -26.31 26.59
CA THR A 136 3.02 -26.00 25.25
C THR A 136 4.50 -25.63 25.30
N LEU A 137 4.91 -24.90 26.35
CA LEU A 137 6.30 -24.52 26.57
C LEU A 137 7.15 -25.75 26.94
N GLU A 138 6.62 -26.64 27.78
CA GLU A 138 7.33 -27.85 28.21
C GLU A 138 7.52 -28.85 27.05
N ALA A 139 6.51 -29.00 26.18
CA ALA A 139 6.61 -29.81 24.97
C ALA A 139 7.71 -29.30 24.02
N LEU A 140 7.77 -27.99 23.79
CA LEU A 140 8.78 -27.37 22.93
C LEU A 140 10.19 -27.48 23.54
N ALA A 141 10.33 -27.29 24.85
CA ALA A 141 11.60 -27.48 25.55
C ALA A 141 12.11 -28.93 25.46
N ALA A 142 11.19 -29.90 25.40
CA ALA A 142 11.50 -31.30 25.19
C ALA A 142 11.63 -31.71 23.70
N GLY A 143 11.56 -30.76 22.76
CA GLY A 143 11.65 -31.01 21.32
C GLY A 143 10.47 -31.78 20.74
N ARG A 144 9.32 -31.78 21.41
CA ARG A 144 8.09 -32.47 21.00
C ARG A 144 7.10 -31.46 20.45
N ALA A 145 6.34 -31.87 19.44
CA ALA A 145 5.22 -31.08 18.96
C ALA A 145 4.13 -31.01 20.05
N PRO A 146 3.60 -29.81 20.37
CA PRO A 146 2.51 -29.69 21.32
C PRO A 146 1.24 -30.39 20.80
N ALA A 147 0.45 -30.93 21.72
CA ALA A 147 -0.78 -31.64 21.37
C ALA A 147 -1.77 -30.68 20.65
N PRO A 148 -2.49 -31.17 19.62
CA PRO A 148 -3.46 -30.35 18.91
C PRO A 148 -4.61 -29.96 19.86
N GLN A 149 -4.80 -28.66 20.09
CA GLN A 149 -5.85 -28.16 20.97
C GLN A 149 -7.22 -28.21 20.26
N PRO A 150 -8.28 -28.73 20.91
CA PRO A 150 -9.62 -28.75 20.34
C PRO A 150 -10.14 -27.32 20.13
N GLY A 151 -10.47 -26.96 18.89
CA GLY A 151 -11.00 -25.64 18.54
C GLY A 151 -9.99 -24.73 17.83
N LEU A 152 -8.69 -25.07 17.82
CA LEU A 152 -7.71 -24.38 16.99
C LEU A 152 -7.77 -24.95 15.55
N ARG A 153 -8.75 -24.49 14.77
CA ARG A 153 -8.69 -24.65 13.32
C ARG A 153 -7.77 -23.57 12.77
N VAL A 154 -6.49 -23.91 12.63
CA VAL A 154 -5.58 -23.09 11.84
C VAL A 154 -6.04 -23.22 10.38
N ASN A 155 -6.73 -22.21 9.86
CA ASN A 155 -7.13 -22.16 8.44
C ASN A 155 -5.94 -21.87 7.50
N HIS A 156 -4.74 -21.76 8.07
CA HIS A 156 -3.50 -21.94 7.35
C HIS A 156 -2.85 -23.23 7.86
N PRO A 157 -2.29 -24.08 6.99
CA PRO A 157 -1.30 -25.02 7.46
C PRO A 157 -0.19 -24.17 8.11
N VAL A 158 -0.08 -24.19 9.44
CA VAL A 158 1.22 -23.96 10.08
C VAL A 158 1.97 -25.25 9.85
N THR A 159 2.41 -25.39 8.62
CA THR A 159 3.44 -26.33 8.22
C THR A 159 4.74 -25.80 8.81
N GLY A 160 5.56 -26.73 9.33
CA GLY A 160 6.73 -26.42 10.15
C GLY A 160 7.73 -25.46 9.49
N PRO A 161 8.83 -25.11 10.19
CA PRO A 161 9.85 -24.21 9.66
C PRO A 161 10.37 -24.73 8.32
N GLY A 162 9.94 -24.12 7.21
CA GLY A 162 10.37 -24.47 5.86
C GLY A 162 9.30 -24.58 4.77
N GLU A 163 8.01 -24.53 5.08
CA GLU A 163 6.98 -24.69 4.03
C GLU A 163 6.30 -23.36 3.69
N LEU A 164 6.54 -22.89 2.46
CA LEU A 164 6.02 -21.64 1.93
C LEU A 164 4.55 -21.81 1.51
N ALA A 165 3.63 -21.08 2.14
CA ALA A 165 2.25 -20.99 1.68
C ALA A 165 2.15 -20.02 0.48
N ARG A 166 1.43 -20.42 -0.56
CA ARG A 166 1.22 -19.59 -1.76
C ARG A 166 0.34 -18.39 -1.40
N ILE A 167 0.93 -17.20 -1.36
CA ILE A 167 0.19 -15.95 -1.28
C ILE A 167 -0.33 -15.65 -2.70
N ALA A 168 -1.65 -15.61 -2.88
CA ALA A 168 -2.25 -15.16 -4.13
C ALA A 168 -1.92 -13.67 -4.30
N THR A 169 -0.92 -13.36 -5.13
CA THR A 169 -0.57 -11.99 -5.46
C THR A 169 -1.54 -11.50 -6.51
N PRO A 170 -2.42 -10.53 -6.21
CA PRO A 170 -3.32 -10.00 -7.23
C PRO A 170 -2.48 -9.33 -8.33
N VAL A 171 -2.62 -9.81 -9.56
CA VAL A 171 -1.98 -9.22 -10.74
C VAL A 171 -3.05 -8.48 -11.53
N SER A 172 -2.87 -7.17 -11.71
CA SER A 172 -3.68 -6.35 -12.61
C SER A 172 -2.86 -5.97 -13.84
N VAL A 173 -3.47 -6.10 -15.01
CA VAL A 173 -2.87 -5.74 -16.30
C VAL A 173 -3.89 -5.01 -17.15
N SER A 174 -3.50 -3.91 -17.77
CA SER A 174 -4.34 -3.11 -18.67
C SER A 174 -3.68 -2.97 -20.04
N GLY A 175 -4.47 -2.64 -21.07
CA GLY A 175 -3.96 -2.37 -22.42
C GLY A 175 -3.66 -3.60 -23.29
N LEU A 176 -4.09 -4.80 -22.89
CA LEU A 176 -3.91 -6.01 -23.71
C LEU A 176 -4.93 -6.10 -24.85
N ASN A 177 -4.45 -6.55 -26.01
CA ASN A 177 -5.34 -6.95 -27.10
C ASN A 177 -6.02 -8.30 -26.80
N GLU A 178 -7.02 -8.67 -27.61
CA GLU A 178 -7.81 -9.90 -27.44
C GLU A 178 -6.94 -11.16 -27.29
N ARG A 179 -5.83 -11.22 -28.05
CA ARG A 179 -4.88 -12.34 -28.02
C ARG A 179 -4.13 -12.39 -26.69
N GLY A 180 -3.64 -11.25 -26.20
CA GLY A 180 -2.96 -11.14 -24.90
C GLY A 180 -3.89 -11.49 -23.73
N ARG A 181 -5.16 -11.08 -23.81
CA ARG A 181 -6.17 -11.41 -22.79
C ARG A 181 -6.43 -12.92 -22.71
N ARG A 182 -6.63 -13.60 -23.84
CA ARG A 182 -6.86 -15.06 -23.87
C ARG A 182 -5.66 -15.85 -23.36
N PHE A 183 -4.45 -15.43 -23.72
CA PHE A 183 -3.22 -16.04 -23.22
C PHE A 183 -3.14 -16.00 -21.69
N LEU A 184 -3.41 -14.85 -21.08
CA LEU A 184 -3.39 -14.73 -19.63
C LEU A 184 -4.51 -15.50 -18.94
N GLN A 185 -5.71 -15.54 -19.52
CA GLN A 185 -6.81 -16.34 -18.97
C GLN A 185 -6.44 -17.82 -18.88
N GLY A 186 -5.86 -18.40 -19.93
CA GLY A 186 -5.42 -19.80 -19.90
C GLY A 186 -4.17 -20.09 -19.06
N ALA A 187 -3.44 -19.07 -18.62
CA ALA A 187 -2.25 -19.22 -17.78
C ALA A 187 -2.55 -19.05 -16.27
N LEU A 188 -3.72 -18.50 -15.94
CA LEU A 188 -4.15 -18.23 -14.57
C LEU A 188 -5.21 -19.22 -14.06
N GLU A 189 -5.70 -20.11 -14.92
CA GLU A 189 -6.44 -21.34 -14.58
C GLU A 189 -5.48 -22.47 -14.17
#